data_AF-W0V1M4-F1
#
_entry.id   AF-W0V1M4-F1
#
_cell.length_a   1.000
_cell.length_b   1.000
_cell.length_c   1.000
_cell.angle_alpha   90.00
_cell.angle_beta   90.00
_cell.angle_gamma   90.00
#
_symmetry.space_group_name_H-M   'P 1'
#
loop_
_entity.id
_entity.type
_entity.pdbx_description
1 polymer ?
#
loop_
_entity_poly.entity_id
_entity_poly.type
_entity_poly.pdbx_seq_one_letter_code
_entity_poly.pdbx_strand_id
1 'polypeptide(L)'
;MKSMKSFKQQSQAGFTLIELMIVVAIIGILAAVAIPQYTNYTTKAKVGNALAAADPLKTAVAMCLQENGGTKTACNTPTDATAPSTIPLFSATKEVASAKVTNSVIELTFAADVGTGVSSSTVTFSPNIGTSSVTWEIATTATNPAAVDAIKKNSVAAAGAGGAGG
;
A
#
# COMPACT_ATOMS: atom_id res chain seq x y z
N MET A 1 23.81 15.48 -73.59
CA MET A 1 23.02 14.24 -73.35
C MET A 1 23.42 13.70 -71.97
N LYS A 2 22.56 13.85 -70.95
CA LYS A 2 22.88 13.46 -69.57
C LYS A 2 22.41 12.03 -69.35
N SER A 3 23.37 11.12 -69.20
CA SER A 3 23.12 9.69 -68.99
C SER A 3 22.35 9.45 -67.69
N MET A 4 21.17 8.85 -67.80
CA MET A 4 20.28 8.53 -66.69
C MET A 4 20.70 7.17 -66.13
N LYS A 5 21.42 7.16 -65.00
CA LYS A 5 21.82 5.92 -64.31
C LYS A 5 20.58 5.23 -63.74
N SER A 6 20.36 3.98 -64.16
CA SER A 6 19.30 3.11 -63.68
C SER A 6 19.50 2.74 -62.21
N PHE A 7 18.55 3.10 -61.35
CA PHE A 7 18.49 2.64 -59.95
C PHE A 7 17.94 1.21 -59.94
N LYS A 8 18.78 0.26 -59.52
CA LYS A 8 18.40 -1.15 -59.37
C LYS A 8 17.36 -1.27 -58.25
N GLN A 9 16.10 -1.52 -58.61
CA GLN A 9 15.00 -1.78 -57.68
C GLN A 9 15.32 -3.03 -56.86
N GLN A 10 15.68 -2.86 -55.58
CA GLN A 10 15.71 -3.97 -54.65
C GLN A 10 14.27 -4.35 -54.30
N SER A 11 13.94 -5.64 -54.41
CA SER A 11 12.65 -6.18 -53.96
C SER A 11 12.49 -5.88 -52.47
N GLN A 12 11.55 -5.01 -52.12
CA GLN A 12 11.16 -4.82 -50.73
C GLN A 12 10.30 -6.02 -50.34
N ALA A 13 10.86 -6.91 -49.51
CA ALA A 13 10.08 -7.89 -48.76
C ALA A 13 9.29 -7.13 -47.68
N GLY A 14 8.09 -6.67 -48.04
CA GLY A 14 7.18 -6.00 -47.11
C GLY A 14 6.57 -6.98 -46.11
N PHE A 15 6.34 -6.50 -44.89
CA PHE A 15 5.59 -7.22 -43.87
C PHE A 15 4.13 -7.38 -44.31
N THR A 16 3.57 -8.59 -44.21
CA THR A 16 2.20 -8.84 -44.66
C THR A 16 1.19 -8.29 -43.67
N LEU A 17 0.02 -7.86 -44.16
CA LEU A 17 -1.08 -7.44 -43.29
C LEU A 17 -1.53 -8.57 -42.35
N ILE A 18 -1.44 -9.83 -42.80
CA ILE A 18 -1.80 -10.98 -41.98
C ILE A 18 -0.81 -11.19 -40.82
N GLU A 19 0.50 -10.99 -41.04
CA GLU A 19 1.49 -11.03 -39.96
C GLU A 19 1.22 -9.94 -38.92
N LEU A 20 0.86 -8.74 -39.37
CA LEU A 20 0.55 -7.63 -38.47
C LEU A 20 -0.71 -7.90 -37.65
N MET A 21 -1.74 -8.47 -38.27
CA MET A 21 -2.97 -8.85 -37.56
C MET A 21 -2.74 -9.95 -36.51
N ILE A 22 -1.91 -10.96 -36.81
CA ILE A 22 -1.59 -12.03 -35.85
C ILE A 22 -0.80 -11.45 -34.66
N VAL A 23 0.16 -10.56 -34.91
CA VAL A 23 0.94 -9.92 -33.83
C VAL A 23 0.05 -9.11 -32.91
N VAL A 24 -0.87 -8.30 -33.46
CA VAL A 24 -1.81 -7.52 -32.65
C VAL A 24 -2.74 -8.43 -31.84
N ALA A 25 -3.20 -9.55 -32.41
CA ALA A 25 -4.02 -10.52 -31.71
C ALA A 25 -3.30 -11.13 -30.50
N ILE A 26 -2.04 -11.55 -30.68
CA ILE A 26 -1.22 -12.12 -29.59
C ILE A 26 -0.94 -11.07 -28.50
N ILE A 27 -0.55 -9.86 -28.88
CA ILE A 27 -0.32 -8.76 -27.92
C ILE A 27 -1.60 -8.43 -27.15
N GLY A 28 -2.76 -8.45 -27.82
CA GLY A 28 -4.06 -8.23 -27.18
C GLY A 28 -4.36 -9.24 -26.07
N ILE A 29 -4.11 -10.53 -26.31
CA ILE A 29 -4.30 -11.60 -25.30
C ILE A 29 -3.34 -11.39 -24.13
N LEU A 30 -2.05 -11.13 -24.41
CA LEU A 30 -1.05 -10.91 -23.35
C LEU A 30 -1.38 -9.68 -22.51
N ALA A 31 -1.79 -8.58 -23.14
CA ALA A 31 -2.14 -7.33 -22.48
C ALA A 31 -3.33 -7.51 -21.52
N ALA A 32 -4.34 -8.30 -21.90
CA ALA A 32 -5.52 -8.54 -21.08
C ALA A 32 -5.19 -9.18 -19.71
N VAL A 33 -4.14 -10.00 -19.65
CA VAL A 33 -3.68 -10.64 -18.40
C VAL A 33 -2.59 -9.80 -17.72
N ALA A 34 -1.65 -9.26 -18.48
CA ALA A 34 -0.47 -8.57 -17.94
C ALA A 34 -0.82 -7.23 -17.30
N ILE A 35 -1.75 -6.46 -17.88
CA ILE A 35 -2.14 -5.14 -17.35
C ILE A 35 -2.72 -5.25 -15.93
N PRO A 36 -3.77 -6.06 -15.66
CA PRO A 36 -4.32 -6.15 -14.31
C PRO A 36 -3.33 -6.74 -13.30
N GLN A 37 -2.43 -7.65 -13.72
CA GLN A 37 -1.38 -8.18 -12.86
C GLN A 37 -0.35 -7.10 -12.49
N TYR A 38 0.10 -6.31 -13.46
CA TYR A 38 1.05 -5.22 -13.23
C TYR A 38 0.46 -4.12 -12.33
N THR A 39 -0.81 -3.74 -12.53
CA THR A 39 -1.47 -2.78 -11.64
C THR A 39 -1.57 -3.32 -10.22
N ASN A 40 -1.92 -4.60 -10.03
CA ASN A 40 -1.97 -5.20 -8.71
C ASN A 40 -0.59 -5.26 -8.03
N TYR A 41 0.47 -5.56 -8.79
CA TYR A 41 1.84 -5.57 -8.27
C TYR A 41 2.28 -4.18 -7.79
N THR A 42 2.08 -3.15 -8.62
CA THR A 42 2.44 -1.77 -8.26
C THR A 42 1.61 -1.24 -7.10
N THR A 43 0.32 -1.56 -7.04
CA THR A 43 -0.54 -1.22 -5.89
C THR A 43 -0.05 -1.90 -4.60
N LYS A 44 0.31 -3.20 -4.63
CA LYS A 44 0.88 -3.89 -3.47
C LYS A 44 2.18 -3.26 -2.98
N ALA A 45 3.06 -2.84 -3.89
CA ALA A 45 4.30 -2.17 -3.54
C ALA A 45 4.04 -0.83 -2.83
N LYS A 46 3.15 0.01 -3.40
CA LYS A 46 2.77 1.29 -2.78
C LYS A 46 2.09 1.11 -1.42
N VAL A 47 1.23 0.10 -1.29
CA VAL A 47 0.62 -0.27 -0.01
C VAL A 47 1.69 -0.70 1.00
N GLY A 48 2.67 -1.51 0.58
CA GLY A 48 3.80 -1.89 1.43
C GLY A 48 4.57 -0.67 1.97
N ASN A 49 4.85 0.31 1.10
CA ASN A 49 5.51 1.56 1.50
C ASN A 49 4.67 2.35 2.52
N ALA A 50 3.36 2.44 2.32
CA ALA A 50 2.45 3.10 3.25
C ALA A 50 2.38 2.39 4.60
N LEU A 51 2.38 1.05 4.62
CA LEU A 51 2.39 0.27 5.86
C LEU A 51 3.71 0.47 6.63
N ALA A 52 4.85 0.54 5.92
CA ALA A 52 6.14 0.82 6.52
C ALA A 52 6.21 2.25 7.10
N ALA A 53 5.53 3.21 6.47
CA ALA A 53 5.43 4.57 7.01
C ALA A 53 4.69 4.63 8.37
N ALA A 54 3.91 3.62 8.72
CA ALA A 54 3.25 3.52 10.03
C ALA A 54 4.18 2.99 11.15
N ASP A 55 5.32 2.39 10.83
CA ASP A 55 6.18 1.71 11.83
C ASP A 55 6.80 2.66 12.89
N PRO A 56 7.21 3.90 12.56
CA PRO A 56 7.62 4.87 13.56
C PRO A 56 6.49 5.21 14.55
N LEU A 57 5.24 5.33 14.05
CA LEU A 57 4.08 5.57 14.90
C LEU A 57 3.79 4.36 15.79
N LYS A 58 3.86 3.13 15.27
CA LYS A 58 3.70 1.91 16.08
C LYS A 58 4.72 1.86 17.22
N THR A 59 5.97 2.21 16.93
CA THR A 59 7.04 2.26 17.94
C THR A 59 6.74 3.31 19.00
N ALA A 60 6.35 4.52 18.60
CA ALA A 60 5.99 5.59 19.52
C ALA A 60 4.77 5.24 20.39
N VAL A 61 3.73 4.64 19.81
CA VAL A 61 2.56 4.15 20.56
C VAL A 61 2.97 3.04 21.53
N ALA A 62 3.82 2.09 21.12
CA ALA A 62 4.27 1.02 22.00
C ALA A 62 5.07 1.56 23.20
N MET A 63 5.95 2.55 22.99
CA MET A 63 6.66 3.22 24.08
C MET A 63 5.69 3.97 25.00
N CYS A 64 4.76 4.75 24.43
CA CYS A 64 3.76 5.47 25.22
C CYS A 64 2.90 4.50 26.07
N LEU A 65 2.49 3.36 25.51
CA LEU A 65 1.75 2.34 26.24
C LEU A 65 2.58 1.75 27.39
N GLN A 66 3.88 1.54 27.20
CA GLN A 66 4.76 1.06 28.27
C GLN A 66 4.90 2.08 29.41
N GLU A 67 5.10 3.35 29.08
CA GLU A 67 5.20 4.44 30.07
C GLU A 67 3.90 4.65 30.86
N ASN A 68 2.74 4.38 30.23
CA ASN A 68 1.41 4.60 30.82
C ASN A 68 0.74 3.32 31.33
N GLY A 69 1.52 2.25 31.58
CA GLY A 69 1.01 1.00 32.16
C GLY A 69 -0.06 0.30 31.31
N GLY A 70 -0.03 0.46 29.99
CA GLY A 70 -1.00 -0.09 29.05
C GLY A 70 -2.27 0.75 28.87
N THR A 71 -2.35 1.94 29.45
CA THR A 71 -3.53 2.82 29.35
C THR A 71 -3.66 3.41 27.95
N LYS A 72 -4.54 2.82 27.12
CA LYS A 72 -4.69 3.20 25.71
C LYS A 72 -5.07 4.67 25.49
N THR A 73 -5.91 5.24 26.36
CA THR A 73 -6.43 6.61 26.24
C THR A 73 -5.38 7.69 26.46
N ALA A 74 -4.23 7.35 27.06
CA ALA A 74 -3.13 8.29 27.29
C ALA A 74 -2.31 8.58 26.02
N CYS A 75 -2.40 7.73 25.00
CA CYS A 75 -1.54 7.81 23.83
C CYS A 75 -2.28 8.40 22.63
N ASN A 76 -2.05 9.69 22.37
CA ASN A 76 -2.64 10.43 21.27
C ASN A 76 -1.56 11.25 20.56
N THR A 77 -1.72 11.48 19.26
CA THR A 77 -0.97 12.55 18.60
C THR A 77 -1.40 13.91 19.16
N PRO A 78 -0.48 14.88 19.29
CA PRO A 78 -0.84 16.18 19.83
C PRO A 78 -1.78 16.91 18.87
N THR A 79 -2.72 17.69 19.40
CA THR A 79 -3.60 18.56 18.60
C THR A 79 -2.89 19.83 18.13
N ASP A 80 -1.79 20.20 18.78
CA ASP A 80 -0.91 21.33 18.46
C ASP A 80 0.48 20.80 18.13
N ALA A 81 0.99 21.16 16.95
CA ALA A 81 2.31 20.72 16.47
C ALA A 81 3.49 21.21 17.31
N THR A 82 3.27 22.21 18.17
CA THR A 82 4.28 22.77 19.06
C THR A 82 4.27 22.13 20.45
N ALA A 83 3.23 21.35 20.79
CA ALA A 83 3.13 20.69 22.07
C ALA A 83 4.11 19.52 22.19
N PRO A 84 4.82 19.37 23.32
CA PRO A 84 5.65 18.20 23.56
C PRO A 84 4.77 16.94 23.62
N SER A 85 5.10 15.96 22.81
CA SER A 85 4.39 14.67 22.74
C SER A 85 5.38 13.55 22.53
N THR A 86 5.14 12.41 23.18
CA THR A 86 5.89 11.16 22.99
C THR A 86 5.58 10.52 21.63
N ILE A 87 4.44 10.86 21.03
CA ILE A 87 4.04 10.42 19.70
C ILE A 87 4.25 11.58 18.71
N PRO A 88 5.14 11.42 17.72
CA PRO A 88 5.41 12.48 16.75
C PRO A 88 4.22 12.70 15.81
N LEU A 89 4.09 13.93 15.31
CA LEU A 89 3.18 14.20 14.20
C LEU A 89 3.68 13.53 12.92
N PHE A 90 2.74 12.98 12.16
CA PHE A 90 3.05 12.35 10.89
C PHE A 90 3.23 13.40 9.79
N SER A 91 4.30 13.28 9.02
CA SER A 91 4.49 14.05 7.78
C SER A 91 4.04 13.22 6.59
N ALA A 92 3.21 13.81 5.73
CA ALA A 92 2.70 13.14 4.54
C ALA A 92 3.83 12.61 3.66
N THR A 93 3.62 11.42 3.09
CA THR A 93 4.51 10.79 2.11
C THR A 93 3.81 10.70 0.76
N LYS A 94 4.47 10.08 -0.23
CA LYS A 94 3.87 9.91 -1.55
C LYS A 94 2.65 8.99 -1.52
N GLU A 95 2.64 7.99 -0.64
CA GLU A 95 1.58 6.97 -0.53
C GLU A 95 0.63 7.21 0.65
N VAL A 96 0.98 8.12 1.58
CA VAL A 96 0.19 8.40 2.79
C VAL A 96 -0.11 9.89 2.89
N ALA A 97 -1.39 10.25 2.80
CA ALA A 97 -1.84 11.63 2.90
C ALA A 97 -1.79 12.16 4.35
N SER A 98 -2.13 11.31 5.31
CA SER A 98 -2.13 11.68 6.73
C SER A 98 -2.08 10.43 7.62
N ALA A 99 -1.63 10.61 8.86
CA ALA A 99 -1.84 9.65 9.92
C ALA A 99 -2.03 10.37 11.26
N LYS A 100 -2.86 9.82 12.13
CA LYS A 100 -3.09 10.31 13.49
C LYS A 100 -3.18 9.15 14.48
N VAL A 101 -2.91 9.42 15.75
CA VAL A 101 -3.12 8.44 16.81
C VAL A 101 -4.20 8.94 17.75
N THR A 102 -5.21 8.13 17.98
CA THR A 102 -6.27 8.40 18.96
C THR A 102 -6.49 7.17 19.81
N ASN A 103 -6.36 7.31 21.12
CA ASN A 103 -6.46 6.21 22.08
C ASN A 103 -5.59 5.00 21.68
N SER A 104 -4.34 5.26 21.31
CA SER A 104 -3.37 4.28 20.78
C SER A 104 -3.70 3.65 19.43
N VAL A 105 -4.84 3.96 18.83
CA VAL A 105 -5.19 3.48 17.48
C VAL A 105 -4.57 4.41 16.46
N ILE A 106 -3.75 3.85 15.57
CA ILE A 106 -3.16 4.60 14.45
C ILE A 106 -4.18 4.54 13.31
N GLU A 107 -4.65 5.69 12.85
CA GLU A 107 -5.45 5.83 11.64
C GLU A 107 -4.59 6.48 10.56
N LEU A 108 -4.33 5.74 9.49
CA LEU A 108 -3.58 6.17 8.32
C LEU A 108 -4.53 6.33 7.14
N THR A 109 -4.37 7.41 6.36
CA THR A 109 -5.11 7.64 5.11
C THR A 109 -4.18 7.57 3.91
N PHE A 110 -4.49 6.70 2.94
CA PHE A 110 -3.73 6.60 1.70
C PHE A 110 -3.84 7.87 0.86
N ALA A 111 -2.78 8.19 0.11
CA ALA A 111 -2.80 9.28 -0.87
C ALA A 111 -3.73 8.98 -2.06
N ALA A 112 -4.06 10.00 -2.84
CA ALA A 112 -5.01 9.92 -3.96
C ALA A 112 -4.53 9.03 -5.13
N ASP A 113 -3.23 8.75 -5.24
CA ASP A 113 -2.62 8.06 -6.39
C ASP A 113 -2.03 6.68 -6.04
N VAL A 114 -2.57 6.02 -5.02
CA VAL A 114 -2.06 4.71 -4.59
C VAL A 114 -2.55 3.58 -5.50
N GLY A 115 -3.82 3.61 -5.90
CA GLY A 115 -4.39 2.61 -6.80
C GLY A 115 -5.91 2.58 -6.78
N THR A 116 -6.50 1.96 -7.79
CA THR A 116 -7.96 1.77 -7.87
C THR A 116 -8.44 0.96 -6.67
N GLY A 117 -9.44 1.49 -5.96
CA GLY A 117 -9.96 0.86 -4.73
C GLY A 117 -9.04 0.95 -3.51
N VAL A 118 -7.99 1.79 -3.54
CA VAL A 118 -7.08 2.03 -2.40
C VAL A 118 -6.93 3.53 -2.09
N SER A 119 -6.92 4.37 -3.11
CA SER A 119 -6.77 5.81 -2.96
C SER A 119 -7.78 6.41 -1.97
N SER A 120 -7.31 7.27 -1.07
CA SER A 120 -8.11 7.92 -0.01
C SER A 120 -8.79 6.97 0.99
N SER A 121 -8.56 5.66 0.88
CA SER A 121 -9.02 4.71 1.90
C SER A 121 -8.12 4.78 3.15
N THR A 122 -8.62 4.20 4.22
CA THR A 122 -7.97 4.21 5.53
C THR A 122 -7.43 2.84 5.91
N VAL A 123 -6.38 2.83 6.72
CA VAL A 123 -5.86 1.66 7.43
C VAL A 123 -5.81 2.01 8.91
N THR A 124 -6.41 1.17 9.74
CA THR A 124 -6.37 1.32 11.20
C THR A 124 -5.51 0.22 11.80
N PHE A 125 -4.60 0.61 12.69
CA PHE A 125 -3.77 -0.31 13.47
C PHE A 125 -4.20 -0.19 14.93
N SER A 126 -4.82 -1.25 15.45
CA SER A 126 -5.27 -1.33 16.84
C SER A 126 -4.28 -2.15 17.65
N PRO A 127 -3.68 -1.59 18.73
CA PRO A 127 -2.71 -2.32 19.51
C PRO A 127 -3.37 -3.35 20.42
N ASN A 128 -2.81 -4.54 20.41
CA ASN A 128 -3.09 -5.65 21.31
C ASN A 128 -1.93 -5.75 22.29
N ILE A 129 -2.20 -5.43 23.55
CA ILE A 129 -1.18 -5.35 24.60
C ILE A 129 -1.00 -6.76 25.15
N GLY A 130 0.06 -7.44 24.72
CA GLY A 130 0.50 -8.72 25.28
C GLY A 130 1.37 -8.52 26.51
N THR A 131 1.82 -9.64 27.09
CA THR A 131 2.68 -9.65 28.29
C THR A 131 4.09 -9.11 28.05
N SER A 132 4.63 -9.29 26.85
CA SER A 132 6.01 -8.89 26.50
C SER A 132 6.11 -8.22 25.13
N SER A 133 4.99 -7.99 24.46
CA SER A 133 4.95 -7.42 23.12
C SER A 133 3.62 -6.73 22.85
N VAL A 134 3.65 -5.67 22.06
CA VAL A 134 2.44 -5.07 21.45
C VAL A 134 2.29 -5.65 20.06
N THR A 135 1.20 -6.37 19.82
CA THR A 135 0.81 -6.82 18.47
C THR A 135 -0.26 -5.89 17.90
N TRP A 136 -0.54 -5.99 16.60
CA TRP A 136 -1.41 -5.02 15.92
C TRP A 136 -2.48 -5.74 15.10
N GLU A 137 -3.73 -5.46 15.41
CA GLU A 137 -4.85 -5.80 14.55
C GLU A 137 -5.04 -4.70 13.52
N ILE A 138 -5.06 -5.09 12.24
CA ILE A 138 -5.10 -4.19 11.11
C ILE A 138 -6.44 -4.33 10.38
N ALA A 139 -7.15 -3.21 10.24
CA ALA A 139 -8.34 -3.10 9.39
C ALA A 139 -8.15 -2.04 8.31
N THR A 140 -8.96 -2.11 7.25
CA THR A 140 -8.89 -1.16 6.13
C THR A 140 -10.24 -0.99 5.45
N THR A 141 -10.47 0.20 4.89
CA THR A 141 -11.61 0.51 4.02
C THR A 141 -11.31 0.36 2.54
N ALA A 142 -10.07 -0.05 2.17
CA ALA A 142 -9.72 -0.37 0.80
C ALA A 142 -10.60 -1.51 0.26
N THR A 143 -10.99 -1.39 -1.01
CA THR A 143 -11.85 -2.37 -1.70
C THR A 143 -11.09 -3.22 -2.71
N ASN A 144 -9.84 -2.85 -3.05
CA ASN A 144 -8.99 -3.63 -3.93
C ASN A 144 -8.53 -4.93 -3.23
N PRO A 145 -8.87 -6.13 -3.74
CA PRO A 145 -8.55 -7.39 -3.08
C PRO A 145 -7.04 -7.60 -2.87
N ALA A 146 -6.24 -7.25 -3.88
CA ALA A 146 -4.80 -7.41 -3.84
C ALA A 146 -4.16 -6.52 -2.75
N ALA A 147 -4.70 -5.34 -2.52
CA ALA A 147 -4.29 -4.45 -1.43
C ALA A 147 -4.78 -4.94 -0.07
N VAL A 148 -6.05 -5.35 0.04
CA VAL A 148 -6.63 -5.87 1.28
C VAL A 148 -5.85 -7.08 1.78
N ASP A 149 -5.50 -8.02 0.90
CA ASP A 149 -4.69 -9.19 1.24
C ASP A 149 -3.30 -8.77 1.74
N ALA A 150 -2.67 -7.79 1.09
CA ALA A 150 -1.36 -7.29 1.49
C ALA A 150 -1.39 -6.59 2.85
N ILE A 151 -2.46 -5.83 3.14
CA ILE A 151 -2.66 -5.14 4.42
C ILE A 151 -2.92 -6.15 5.54
N LYS A 152 -3.83 -7.10 5.32
CA LYS A 152 -4.27 -8.04 6.35
C LYS A 152 -3.25 -9.14 6.65
N LYS A 153 -2.31 -9.42 5.75
CA LYS A 153 -1.25 -10.42 5.99
C LYS A 153 -0.43 -10.16 7.26
N ASN A 154 -0.28 -8.90 7.66
CA ASN A 154 0.47 -8.51 8.86
C ASN A 154 -0.43 -8.25 10.08
N SER A 155 -1.72 -8.55 9.97
CA SER A 155 -2.68 -8.37 11.07
C SER A 155 -2.56 -9.52 12.06
N VAL A 156 -2.38 -9.19 13.34
CA VAL A 156 -2.44 -10.14 14.45
C VAL A 156 -3.69 -9.81 15.24
N ALA A 157 -4.70 -10.69 15.17
CA ALA A 157 -5.92 -10.56 15.94
C ALA A 157 -5.60 -10.51 17.44
N ALA A 158 -6.43 -9.80 18.21
CA ALA A 158 -6.34 -9.85 19.67
C ALA A 158 -6.42 -11.32 20.10
N ALA A 159 -5.47 -11.78 20.93
CA ALA A 159 -5.60 -13.08 21.56
C ALA A 159 -6.92 -13.04 22.34
N GLY A 160 -7.92 -13.82 21.90
CA GLY A 160 -9.15 -13.99 22.64
C GLY A 160 -8.78 -14.38 24.07
N ALA A 161 -9.50 -13.86 25.06
CA ALA A 161 -9.43 -14.35 26.43
C ALA A 161 -9.65 -15.86 26.40
N GLY A 162 -8.57 -16.64 26.34
CA GLY A 162 -8.59 -18.09 26.35
C GLY A 162 -9.24 -18.51 27.65
N GLY A 163 -10.40 -19.14 27.55
CA GLY A 163 -11.18 -19.58 28.68
C GLY A 163 -10.31 -20.38 29.66
N ALA A 164 -10.29 -19.93 30.90
CA ALA A 164 -9.97 -20.77 32.03
C ALA A 164 -11.06 -21.84 32.12
N GLY A 165 -10.81 -22.99 31.50
CA GLY A 165 -11.66 -24.18 31.51
C GLY A 165 -10.77 -25.41 31.47
N GLY A 166 -10.35 -25.85 32.65
CA GLY A 166 -9.55 -27.05 32.92
C GLY A 166 -9.41 -27.22 34.42
#